data_AF-A0A2W6BQA1-F1
#
_entry.id   AF-A0A2W6BQA1-F1
#
_cell.length_a   1.000
_cell.length_b   1.000
_cell.length_c   1.000
_cell.angle_alpha   90.00
_cell.angle_beta   90.00
_cell.angle_gamma   90.00
#
_symmetry.space_group_name_H-M   'P 1'
#
loop_
_entity.id
_entity.type
_entity.pdbx_description
1 polymer ?
#
loop_
_entity_poly.entity_id
_entity_poly.type
_entity_poly.pdbx_seq_one_letter_code
_entity_poly.pdbx_strand_id
1 'polypeptide(L)'
;MARFCLALATLLATLALPTALALASPYTEVLKTYETLGAIPPCKYSSPELESALKGVSTFGAQYGADFTDAVRSALTLRAGGRCAARSSLPLIRTARTPPNAAGGPVAGGPLTAATNASLPAPFALLAALAGIVALIAATGAIARLRGWELAPADRWRHAWGEAGYRARSAWGELADRLRSR
;
A
#
# COMPACT_ATOMS: atom_id res chain seq x y z
N MET A 1 -39.96 -21.87 -5.64
CA MET A 1 -39.18 -20.91 -4.85
C MET A 1 -37.70 -21.29 -4.69
N ALA A 2 -37.32 -22.56 -4.55
CA ALA A 2 -35.90 -22.99 -4.40
C ALA A 2 -34.96 -22.61 -5.57
N ARG A 3 -35.47 -22.47 -6.80
CA ARG A 3 -34.66 -22.15 -7.99
C ARG A 3 -34.24 -20.67 -8.10
N PHE A 4 -34.97 -19.76 -7.45
CA PHE A 4 -34.67 -18.32 -7.49
C PHE A 4 -33.56 -17.93 -6.50
N CYS A 5 -33.38 -18.70 -5.41
CA CYS A 5 -32.31 -18.44 -4.44
C CYS A 5 -30.90 -18.80 -4.98
N LEU A 6 -30.81 -19.80 -5.84
CA LEU A 6 -29.54 -20.27 -6.41
C LEU A 6 -28.97 -19.28 -7.45
N ALA A 7 -29.83 -18.56 -8.17
CA ALA A 7 -29.41 -17.57 -9.16
C ALA A 7 -28.94 -16.24 -8.55
N LEU A 8 -29.47 -15.85 -7.38
CA LEU A 8 -29.07 -14.61 -6.70
C LEU A 8 -27.72 -14.76 -5.97
N ALA A 9 -27.43 -15.96 -5.45
CA ALA A 9 -26.18 -16.24 -4.75
C ALA A 9 -24.97 -16.25 -5.69
N THR A 10 -25.14 -16.69 -6.94
CA THR A 10 -24.06 -16.67 -7.95
C THR A 10 -23.81 -15.27 -8.50
N LEU A 11 -24.84 -14.40 -8.59
CA LEU A 11 -24.68 -13.02 -9.05
C LEU A 11 -23.95 -12.14 -8.02
N LEU A 12 -24.15 -12.35 -6.72
CA LEU A 12 -23.42 -11.60 -5.69
C LEU A 12 -21.96 -12.02 -5.56
N ALA A 13 -21.62 -13.28 -5.88
CA ALA A 13 -20.25 -13.79 -5.77
C ALA A 13 -19.31 -13.22 -6.87
N THR A 14 -19.84 -12.78 -8.01
CA THR A 14 -19.04 -12.25 -9.13
C THR A 14 -18.77 -10.74 -9.04
N LEU A 15 -19.53 -9.99 -8.25
CA LEU A 15 -19.37 -8.53 -8.09
C LEU A 15 -18.32 -8.12 -7.04
N ALA A 16 -17.71 -9.08 -6.35
CA ALA A 16 -16.81 -8.80 -5.21
C ALA A 16 -15.32 -9.05 -5.48
N LEU A 17 -14.90 -9.34 -6.72
CA LEU A 17 -13.47 -9.42 -7.04
C LEU A 17 -13.03 -8.16 -7.79
N PRO A 18 -12.57 -7.11 -7.10
CA PRO A 18 -11.63 -6.20 -7.72
C PRO A 18 -10.37 -7.01 -7.96
N THR A 19 -10.11 -7.41 -9.20
CA THR A 19 -8.78 -7.82 -9.64
C THR A 19 -7.90 -6.58 -9.66
N ALA A 20 -7.58 -6.05 -8.48
CA ALA A 20 -6.39 -5.27 -8.28
C ALA A 20 -5.23 -6.23 -8.50
N LEU A 21 -4.84 -6.42 -9.77
CA LEU A 21 -3.50 -6.84 -10.10
C LEU A 21 -2.61 -5.80 -9.44
N ALA A 22 -2.08 -6.14 -8.27
CA ALA A 22 -1.00 -5.43 -7.63
C ALA A 22 0.24 -5.60 -8.52
N LEU A 23 0.22 -4.95 -9.68
CA LEU A 23 1.38 -4.65 -10.48
C LEU A 23 2.27 -3.86 -9.53
N ALA A 24 3.32 -4.51 -9.03
CA ALA A 24 4.33 -3.87 -8.22
C ALA A 24 4.69 -2.57 -8.92
N SER A 25 4.41 -1.43 -8.28
CA SER A 25 4.56 -0.15 -8.94
C SER A 25 6.04 0.01 -9.33
N PRO A 26 6.35 0.60 -10.50
CA PRO A 26 7.74 0.81 -10.92
C PRO A 26 8.58 1.51 -9.84
N TYR A 27 7.93 2.35 -9.01
CA TYR A 27 8.51 2.92 -7.80
C TYR A 27 9.04 1.86 -6.81
N THR A 28 8.24 0.87 -6.43
CA THR A 28 8.65 -0.17 -5.48
C THR A 28 9.85 -0.98 -5.96
N GLU A 29 9.94 -1.23 -7.26
CA GLU A 29 11.06 -1.97 -7.83
C GLU A 29 12.36 -1.14 -7.85
N VAL A 30 12.26 0.13 -8.23
CA VAL A 30 13.39 1.07 -8.21
C VAL A 30 13.86 1.32 -6.78
N LEU A 31 12.94 1.52 -5.83
CA LEU A 31 13.24 1.72 -4.42
C LEU A 31 13.95 0.49 -3.84
N LYS A 32 13.43 -0.71 -4.06
CA LYS A 32 14.06 -1.96 -3.60
C LYS A 32 15.48 -2.11 -4.14
N THR A 33 15.70 -1.74 -5.41
CA THR A 33 17.03 -1.79 -6.02
C THR A 33 17.98 -0.77 -5.39
N TYR A 34 17.49 0.44 -5.09
CA TYR A 34 18.25 1.44 -4.37
C TYR A 34 18.59 0.99 -2.93
N GLU A 35 17.64 0.43 -2.19
CA GLU A 35 17.88 -0.11 -0.84
C GLU A 35 18.92 -1.23 -0.85
N THR A 36 18.93 -2.06 -1.90
CA THR A 36 19.86 -3.19 -2.02
C THR A 36 21.27 -2.74 -2.44
N LEU A 37 21.37 -1.79 -3.38
CA LEU A 37 22.64 -1.42 -4.02
C LEU A 37 23.23 -0.10 -3.51
N GLY A 38 22.42 0.73 -2.85
CA GLY A 38 22.74 2.13 -2.52
C GLY A 38 22.80 3.05 -3.74
N ALA A 39 22.46 2.56 -4.94
CA ALA A 39 22.52 3.31 -6.19
C ALA A 39 21.55 2.73 -7.21
N ILE A 40 21.10 3.57 -8.16
CA ILE A 40 20.16 3.17 -9.21
C ILE A 40 20.93 2.94 -10.51
N PRO A 41 20.97 1.70 -11.04
CA PRO A 41 21.64 1.42 -12.30
C PRO A 41 20.89 2.10 -13.47
N PRO A 42 21.52 3.04 -14.21
CA PRO A 42 20.84 3.89 -15.20
C PRO A 42 20.30 3.12 -16.41
N CYS A 43 20.82 1.91 -16.63
CA CYS A 43 20.51 1.10 -17.80
C CYS A 43 19.52 -0.03 -17.50
N LYS A 44 19.17 -0.25 -16.22
CA LYS A 44 18.17 -1.24 -15.81
C LYS A 44 16.74 -0.72 -16.02
N TYR A 45 16.52 0.56 -15.73
CA TYR A 45 15.21 1.20 -15.76
C TYR A 45 15.08 2.16 -16.92
N SER A 46 13.91 2.20 -17.54
CA SER A 46 13.62 3.14 -18.62
C SER A 46 13.45 4.58 -18.09
N SER A 47 13.65 5.60 -18.94
CA SER A 47 13.37 6.99 -18.57
C SER A 47 11.95 7.21 -18.01
N PRO A 48 10.87 6.68 -18.64
CA PRO A 48 9.52 6.85 -18.08
C PRO A 48 9.32 6.11 -16.75
N GLU A 49 10.01 4.99 -16.50
CA GLU A 49 9.96 4.32 -15.18
C GLU A 49 10.61 5.17 -14.09
N LEU A 50 11.77 5.77 -14.37
CA LEU A 50 12.47 6.64 -13.42
C LEU A 50 11.66 7.91 -13.14
N GLU A 51 11.03 8.50 -14.16
CA GLU A 51 10.11 9.64 -13.99
C GLU A 51 8.85 9.26 -13.22
N SER A 52 8.29 8.08 -13.47
CA SER A 52 7.16 7.54 -12.71
C SER A 52 7.54 7.30 -11.26
N ALA A 53 8.75 6.80 -11.00
CA ALA A 53 9.28 6.64 -9.66
C ALA A 53 9.42 7.99 -8.93
N LEU A 54 9.87 9.04 -9.61
CA LEU A 54 9.90 10.40 -9.05
C LEU A 54 8.50 10.91 -8.68
N LYS A 55 7.49 10.65 -9.51
CA LYS A 55 6.09 11.01 -9.20
C LYS A 55 5.52 10.22 -8.01
N GLY A 56 6.03 9.01 -7.76
CA GLY A 56 5.66 8.19 -6.62
C GLY A 56 6.29 8.62 -5.29
N VAL A 57 7.32 9.47 -5.32
CA VAL A 57 7.90 10.07 -4.11
C VAL A 57 6.85 11.03 -3.52
N SER A 58 6.09 10.52 -2.56
CA SER A 58 5.08 11.31 -1.83
C SER A 58 5.73 12.48 -1.09
N THR A 59 4.92 13.40 -0.59
CA THR A 59 5.36 14.51 0.27
C THR A 59 6.23 14.06 1.45
N PHE A 60 6.06 12.82 1.95
CA PHE A 60 6.93 12.23 2.96
C PHE A 60 8.31 11.82 2.41
N GLY A 61 8.37 11.32 1.17
CA GLY A 61 9.62 10.99 0.51
C GLY A 61 10.48 12.21 0.21
N ALA A 62 9.90 13.40 0.10
CA ALA A 62 10.68 14.64 -0.06
C ALA A 62 11.50 15.00 1.20
N GLN A 63 11.04 14.61 2.40
CA GLN A 63 11.77 14.88 3.65
C GLN A 63 12.84 13.83 3.97
N TYR A 64 12.62 12.57 3.60
CA TYR A 64 13.50 11.45 3.97
C TYR A 64 14.22 10.79 2.79
N GLY A 65 13.87 11.18 1.56
CA GLY A 65 14.32 10.55 0.32
C GLY A 65 15.08 11.50 -0.60
N ALA A 66 15.76 12.51 -0.06
CA ALA A 66 16.65 13.38 -0.84
C ALA A 66 17.70 12.54 -1.61
N ASP A 67 18.35 11.60 -0.92
CA ASP A 67 19.36 10.73 -1.51
C ASP A 67 18.79 9.83 -2.62
N PHE A 68 17.58 9.29 -2.43
CA PHE A 68 16.90 8.50 -3.45
C PHE A 68 16.56 9.35 -4.68
N THR A 69 16.02 10.55 -4.46
CA THR A 69 15.66 11.48 -5.53
C THR A 69 16.88 11.89 -6.35
N ASP A 70 18.00 12.17 -5.67
CA ASP A 70 19.26 12.52 -6.32
C ASP A 70 19.89 11.33 -7.06
N ALA A 71 19.75 10.11 -6.53
CA ALA A 71 20.15 8.89 -7.24
C ALA A 71 19.32 8.67 -8.52
N VAL A 72 18.00 8.91 -8.49
CA VAL A 72 17.14 8.82 -9.69
C VAL A 72 17.51 9.88 -10.72
N ARG A 73 17.69 11.15 -10.29
CA ARG A 73 18.12 12.24 -11.18
C ARG A 73 19.48 11.96 -11.80
N SER A 74 20.44 11.48 -11.01
CA SER A 74 21.77 11.08 -11.50
C SER A 74 21.66 9.96 -12.54
N ALA A 75 20.82 8.96 -12.30
CA ALA A 75 20.57 7.88 -13.26
C ALA A 75 19.98 8.40 -14.58
N LEU A 76 19.02 9.34 -14.52
CA LEU A 76 18.47 10.01 -15.71
C LEU A 76 19.53 10.80 -16.47
N THR A 77 20.38 11.58 -15.78
CA THR A 77 21.47 12.33 -16.41
C THR A 77 22.49 11.41 -17.08
N LEU A 78 22.88 10.32 -16.42
CA LEU A 78 23.81 9.34 -17.00
C LEU A 78 23.23 8.64 -18.23
N ARG A 79 21.92 8.37 -18.22
CA ARG A 79 21.20 7.78 -19.35
C ARG A 79 21.12 8.77 -20.52
N ALA A 80 20.77 10.03 -20.26
CA ALA A 80 20.75 11.10 -21.26
C ALA A 80 22.13 11.32 -21.90
N GLY A 81 23.21 11.15 -21.13
CA GLY A 81 24.58 11.16 -21.63
C GLY A 81 24.99 9.94 -22.47
N GLY A 82 24.06 9.06 -22.86
CA GLY A 82 24.30 7.94 -23.77
C GLY A 82 25.06 6.75 -23.17
N ARG A 83 25.33 6.75 -21.85
CA ARG A 83 26.14 5.69 -21.21
C ARG A 83 25.49 4.30 -21.20
N CYS A 84 24.20 4.21 -21.52
CA CYS A 84 23.47 2.95 -21.57
C CYS A 84 23.48 2.25 -22.92
N ALA A 85 23.90 2.92 -24.00
CA ALA A 85 24.06 2.27 -25.31
C ALA A 85 25.39 1.51 -25.42
N ALA A 86 26.38 1.81 -24.57
CA ALA A 86 27.75 1.35 -24.75
C ALA A 86 28.10 0.02 -24.07
N ARG A 87 27.14 -0.70 -23.45
CA ARG A 87 27.44 -1.90 -22.65
C ARG A 87 26.44 -3.04 -22.82
N SER A 88 26.52 -3.72 -23.96
CA SER A 88 26.17 -5.14 -24.05
C SER A 88 27.32 -6.06 -23.61
N SER A 89 28.43 -5.54 -23.06
CA SER A 89 29.49 -6.36 -22.49
C SER A 89 30.41 -5.57 -21.55
N LEU A 90 30.74 -6.19 -20.40
CA LEU A 90 31.88 -5.95 -19.48
C LEU A 90 31.69 -5.10 -18.19
N PRO A 91 32.48 -5.42 -17.14
CA PRO A 91 31.99 -5.62 -15.77
C PRO A 91 32.07 -4.39 -14.85
N LEU A 92 31.30 -4.48 -13.77
CA LEU A 92 31.13 -3.53 -12.66
C LEU A 92 32.47 -3.09 -12.05
N ILE A 93 32.91 -1.87 -12.35
CA ILE A 93 33.87 -1.14 -11.51
C ILE A 93 33.07 -0.33 -10.48
N ARG A 94 33.11 -0.82 -9.23
CA ARG A 94 32.56 -0.18 -8.04
C ARG A 94 33.49 0.97 -7.62
N THR A 95 33.28 2.16 -8.16
CA THR A 95 33.82 3.38 -7.55
C THR A 95 32.84 3.87 -6.49
N ALA A 96 33.09 3.50 -5.24
CA ALA A 96 32.54 4.20 -4.09
C ALA A 96 33.11 5.62 -4.09
N ARG A 97 32.26 6.62 -4.35
CA ARG A 97 32.60 8.04 -4.22
C ARG A 97 31.84 8.59 -3.02
N THR A 98 32.59 8.93 -1.98
CA THR A 98 32.15 9.67 -0.80
C THR A 98 31.61 11.04 -1.24
N PRO A 99 30.39 11.47 -0.85
CA PRO A 99 29.95 12.83 -1.12
C PRO A 99 30.61 13.82 -0.14
N PRO A 100 31.13 14.97 -0.62
CA PRO A 100 31.49 16.07 0.26
C PRO A 100 30.23 16.82 0.72
N ASN A 101 30.26 17.25 1.99
CA ASN A 101 29.29 18.15 2.62
C ASN A 101 28.75 19.22 1.65
N ALA A 102 27.43 19.25 1.45
CA ALA A 102 26.73 20.39 0.87
C ALA A 102 25.93 21.10 1.97
N ALA A 103 26.36 22.33 2.26
CA ALA A 103 25.74 23.23 3.21
C ALA A 103 24.30 23.58 2.83
N GLY A 104 23.45 23.74 3.85
CA GLY A 104 22.04 24.09 3.72
C GLY A 104 21.84 25.46 3.05
N GLY A 105 21.06 25.46 1.97
CA GLY A 105 20.44 26.65 1.40
C GLY A 105 19.03 26.87 1.96
N PRO A 106 18.52 28.12 1.98
CA PRO A 106 17.20 28.44 2.49
C PRO A 106 16.09 27.85 1.61
N VAL A 107 15.17 27.13 2.25
CA VAL A 107 14.01 26.51 1.61
C VAL A 107 13.00 27.59 1.21
N ALA A 108 12.78 27.75 -0.09
CA ALA A 108 11.76 28.65 -0.62
C ALA A 108 10.36 28.08 -0.31
N GLY A 109 9.54 28.85 0.42
CA GLY A 109 8.16 28.54 0.74
C GLY A 109 7.26 28.64 -0.48
N GLY A 110 6.99 27.50 -1.13
CA GLY A 110 5.95 27.38 -2.14
C GLY A 110 4.53 27.35 -1.53
N PRO A 111 3.50 27.75 -2.27
CA PRO A 111 2.12 27.79 -1.78
C PRO A 111 1.61 26.39 -1.42
N LEU A 112 1.21 26.22 -0.16
CA LEU A 112 0.68 25.00 0.45
C LEU A 112 -0.74 24.62 -0.02
N THR A 113 -1.25 25.21 -1.10
CA THR A 113 -2.63 25.05 -1.57
C THR A 113 -2.76 24.36 -2.91
N ALA A 114 -1.66 23.83 -3.47
CA ALA A 114 -1.77 22.92 -4.61
C ALA A 114 -2.60 21.70 -4.18
N ALA A 115 -3.74 21.51 -4.83
CA ALA A 115 -4.62 20.37 -4.61
C ALA A 115 -3.83 19.08 -4.83
N THR A 116 -3.28 18.55 -3.74
CA THR A 116 -2.80 17.18 -3.68
C THR A 116 -3.99 16.34 -4.10
N ASN A 117 -3.83 15.59 -5.20
CA ASN A 117 -4.60 14.39 -5.45
C ASN A 117 -4.37 13.50 -4.24
N ALA A 118 -5.13 13.75 -3.18
CA ALA A 118 -4.97 13.15 -1.88
C ALA A 118 -5.50 11.74 -2.02
N SER A 119 -4.62 10.85 -2.48
CA SER A 119 -4.75 9.44 -2.19
C SER A 119 -4.93 9.35 -0.68
N LEU A 120 -6.16 9.07 -0.24
CA LEU A 120 -6.50 8.81 1.15
C LEU A 120 -5.40 7.90 1.71
N PRO A 121 -4.75 8.26 2.83
CA PRO A 121 -3.72 7.40 3.40
C PRO A 121 -4.27 5.99 3.53
N ALA A 122 -3.50 4.99 3.10
CA ALA A 122 -3.91 3.59 3.09
C ALA A 122 -4.68 3.12 4.35
N PRO A 123 -4.31 3.52 5.60
CA PRO A 123 -5.12 3.15 6.77
C PRO A 123 -6.55 3.71 6.74
N PHE A 124 -6.77 4.93 6.26
CA PHE A 124 -8.13 5.49 6.12
C PHE A 124 -8.92 4.78 5.04
N ALA A 125 -8.29 4.40 3.92
CA ALA A 125 -8.94 3.61 2.89
C ALA A 125 -9.37 2.22 3.42
N LEU A 126 -8.49 1.57 4.21
CA LEU A 126 -8.81 0.30 4.87
C LEU A 126 -9.97 0.45 5.87
N LEU A 127 -9.94 1.49 6.72
CA LEU A 127 -11.01 1.77 7.68
C LEU A 127 -12.34 2.06 6.98
N ALA A 128 -12.32 2.84 5.90
CA ALA A 128 -13.51 3.12 5.11
C ALA A 128 -14.08 1.84 4.45
N ALA A 129 -13.21 0.96 3.92
CA ALA A 129 -13.63 -0.32 3.39
C ALA A 129 -14.27 -1.22 4.46
N LEU A 130 -13.66 -1.31 5.65
CA LEU A 130 -14.21 -2.04 6.79
C LEU A 130 -15.57 -1.49 7.23
N ALA A 131 -15.69 -0.16 7.34
CA ALA A 131 -16.96 0.48 7.67
C ALA A 131 -18.05 0.19 6.63
N GLY A 132 -17.69 0.21 5.34
CA GLY A 132 -18.59 -0.16 4.24
C GLY A 132 -19.10 -1.60 4.36
N ILE A 133 -18.22 -2.55 4.70
CA ILE A 133 -18.60 -3.96 4.92
C ILE A 133 -19.56 -4.09 6.10
N VAL A 134 -19.29 -3.42 7.24
CA VAL A 134 -20.19 -3.45 8.40
C VAL A 134 -21.55 -2.86 8.07
N ALA A 135 -21.60 -1.73 7.37
CA ALA A 135 -22.84 -1.10 6.94
C ALA A 135 -23.67 -2.02 6.02
N LEU A 136 -23.01 -2.72 5.10
CA LEU A 136 -23.65 -3.67 4.20
C LEU A 136 -24.25 -4.87 4.96
N ILE A 137 -23.53 -5.42 5.94
CA ILE A 137 -24.03 -6.50 6.80
C ILE A 137 -25.23 -6.02 7.63
N ALA A 138 -25.15 -4.81 8.20
CA ALA A 138 -26.27 -4.24 8.96
C ALA A 138 -27.50 -4.00 8.08
N ALA A 139 -27.32 -3.45 6.88
CA ALA A 139 -28.41 -3.20 5.93
C ALA A 139 -29.09 -4.49 5.48
N THR A 140 -28.32 -5.53 5.14
CA THR A 140 -28.87 -6.84 4.76
C THR A 140 -29.64 -7.49 5.92
N GLY A 141 -29.13 -7.40 7.15
CA GLY A 141 -29.84 -7.84 8.35
C GLY A 141 -31.15 -7.08 8.60
N ALA A 142 -31.17 -5.76 8.39
CA ALA A 142 -32.37 -4.94 8.52
C ALA A 142 -33.44 -5.31 7.47
N ILE A 143 -33.03 -5.49 6.20
CA ILE A 143 -33.94 -5.91 5.12
C ILE A 143 -34.53 -7.29 5.41
N ALA A 144 -33.72 -8.24 5.90
CA ALA A 144 -34.20 -9.57 6.28
C ALA A 144 -35.28 -9.48 7.38
N ARG A 145 -35.06 -8.65 8.40
CA ARG A 145 -36.05 -8.43 9.47
C ARG A 145 -37.35 -7.81 8.96
N LEU A 146 -37.26 -6.78 8.10
CA LEU A 146 -38.45 -6.14 7.51
C LEU A 146 -39.27 -7.11 6.65
N ARG A 147 -38.64 -8.16 6.10
CA ARG A 147 -39.33 -9.22 5.35
C ARG A 147 -39.82 -10.39 6.20
N GLY A 148 -39.75 -10.28 7.53
CA GLY A 148 -40.17 -11.34 8.43
C GLY A 148 -39.30 -12.59 8.34
N TRP A 149 -38.06 -12.47 7.82
CA TRP A 149 -37.10 -13.56 7.90
C TRP A 149 -36.61 -13.63 9.34
N GLU A 150 -37.23 -14.49 10.13
CA GLU A 150 -36.69 -14.85 11.42
C GLU A 150 -35.34 -15.51 11.19
N LEU A 151 -34.28 -14.83 11.60
CA LEU A 151 -32.94 -15.40 11.71
C LEU A 151 -32.99 -16.40 12.87
N ALA A 152 -33.54 -17.59 12.60
CA ALA A 152 -33.67 -18.70 13.52
C ALA A 152 -32.38 -19.11 14.27
N PRO A 153 -31.14 -18.74 13.86
CA PRO A 153 -29.97 -19.03 14.68
C PRO A 153 -29.50 -17.84 15.55
N ALA A 154 -30.32 -16.81 15.80
CA ALA A 154 -29.91 -15.66 16.61
C ALA A 154 -29.38 -16.04 18.00
N ASP A 155 -29.98 -17.03 18.66
CA ASP A 155 -29.54 -17.50 19.98
C ASP A 155 -28.21 -18.26 19.91
N ARG A 156 -28.03 -19.10 18.89
CA ARG A 156 -26.77 -19.82 18.66
C ARG A 156 -25.63 -18.85 18.32
N TRP A 157 -25.93 -17.82 17.54
CA TRP A 157 -24.96 -16.77 17.21
C TRP A 157 -24.54 -15.98 18.44
N ARG A 158 -25.47 -15.57 19.30
CA ARG A 158 -25.14 -14.89 20.55
C ARG A 158 -24.26 -15.75 21.45
N HIS A 159 -24.56 -17.05 21.55
CA HIS A 159 -23.74 -17.98 22.32
C HIS A 159 -22.33 -18.13 21.74
N ALA A 160 -22.21 -18.36 20.44
CA ALA A 160 -20.92 -18.48 19.75
C ALA A 160 -20.06 -17.21 19.87
N TRP A 161 -20.67 -16.02 19.76
CA TRP A 161 -19.99 -14.75 19.97
C TRP A 161 -19.56 -14.53 21.42
N GLY A 162 -20.38 -14.95 22.38
CA GLY A 162 -20.03 -14.93 23.80
C GLY A 162 -18.80 -15.78 24.08
N GLU A 163 -18.77 -17.01 23.56
CA GLU A 163 -17.64 -17.93 23.73
C GLU A 163 -16.37 -17.44 23.02
N ALA A 164 -16.49 -16.98 21.78
CA ALA A 164 -15.36 -16.40 21.04
C ALA A 164 -14.80 -15.16 21.74
N GLY A 165 -15.67 -14.29 22.25
CA GLY A 165 -15.28 -13.10 23.02
C GLY A 165 -14.57 -13.46 24.34
N TYR A 166 -15.03 -14.51 25.03
CA TYR A 166 -14.36 -15.03 26.22
C TYR A 166 -12.93 -15.52 25.90
N ARG A 167 -12.78 -16.34 24.86
CA ARG A 167 -11.47 -16.86 24.41
C ARG A 167 -10.52 -15.75 23.92
N ALA A 168 -11.05 -14.73 23.24
CA ALA A 168 -10.24 -13.61 22.78
C ALA A 168 -9.72 -12.74 23.94
N ARG A 169 -10.54 -12.50 24.98
CA ARG A 169 -10.11 -11.76 26.17
C ARG A 169 -9.06 -12.51 26.98
N SER A 170 -9.19 -13.82 27.13
CA SER A 170 -8.17 -14.62 27.84
C SER A 170 -6.83 -14.58 27.12
N ALA A 171 -6.83 -14.73 25.78
CA ALA A 171 -5.61 -14.63 24.97
C ALA A 171 -4.94 -13.25 25.07
N TRP A 172 -5.73 -12.16 25.13
CA TRP A 172 -5.19 -10.82 25.33
C TRP A 172 -4.57 -10.62 26.72
N GLY A 173 -5.16 -11.20 27.77
CA GLY A 173 -4.58 -11.20 29.12
C GLY A 173 -3.19 -11.84 29.14
N GLU A 174 -3.07 -13.04 28.57
CA GLU A 174 -1.79 -13.76 28.46
C GLU A 174 -0.73 -13.00 27.66
N LEU A 175 -1.15 -12.24 26.64
CA LEU A 175 -0.23 -11.40 25.87
C LEU A 175 0.20 -10.16 26.66
N ALA A 176 -0.73 -9.51 27.37
CA ALA A 176 -0.41 -8.36 28.23
C ALA A 176 0.55 -8.75 29.37
N ASP A 177 0.36 -9.92 29.97
CA ASP A 177 1.24 -10.41 31.03
C ASP A 177 2.64 -10.75 30.50
N ARG A 178 2.74 -11.33 29.29
CA ARG A 178 4.03 -11.54 28.59
C ARG A 178 4.75 -10.24 28.24
N LEU A 179 4.01 -9.17 27.94
CA LEU A 179 4.60 -7.86 27.67
C LEU A 179 5.09 -7.19 28.95
N ARG A 180 4.45 -7.45 30.10
CA ARG A 180 4.86 -6.88 31.39
C ARG A 180 6.05 -7.61 32.03
N SER A 181 6.27 -8.88 31.68
CA SER A 181 7.38 -9.67 32.21
C SER A 181 8.71 -9.51 31.45
N ARG A 182 8.75 -8.67 30.40
CA ARG A 182 9.96 -8.27 29.68
C ARG A 182 10.46 -6.92 30.17
#